data_AF-A0A0B5CQ82-F1
#
_entry.id   AF-A0A0B5CQ82-F1
#
_cell.length_a   1.000
_cell.length_b   1.000
_cell.length_c   1.000
_cell.angle_alpha   90.00
_cell.angle_beta   90.00
_cell.angle_gamma   90.00
#
_symmetry.space_group_name_H-M   'P 1'
#
loop_
_entity.id
_entity.type
_entity.pdbx_description
1 polymer ?
#
loop_
_entity_poly.entity_id
_entity_poly.type
_entity_poly.pdbx_seq_one_letter_code
_entity_poly.pdbx_strand_id
1 'polypeptide(L)' 'MPNTRSPTGWYYCSYLLRLTLAGNPSVQDPEARFLSYENTVLIRADSSLEAYDKTPCLSAPIAVWKPTTKHRAYPRR' A
#
# COMPACT_ATOMS: atom_id res chain seq x y z
N MET A 1 -10.13 -15.13 -3.33
CA MET A 1 -10.36 -14.70 -4.73
C MET A 1 -10.36 -15.91 -5.64
N PRO A 2 -11.21 -15.97 -6.69
CA PRO A 2 -11.13 -17.02 -7.70
C PRO A 2 -9.78 -16.93 -8.43
N ASN A 3 -9.15 -18.08 -8.66
CA ASN A 3 -7.84 -18.17 -9.28
C ASN A 3 -7.95 -18.17 -10.81
N THR A 4 -7.86 -16.99 -11.43
CA THR A 4 -8.08 -16.76 -12.86
C THR A 4 -6.79 -16.31 -13.54
N ARG A 5 -6.62 -16.72 -14.81
CA ARG A 5 -5.46 -16.37 -15.63
C ARG A 5 -5.78 -15.27 -16.62
N SER A 6 -5.00 -14.20 -16.59
CA SER A 6 -5.06 -13.12 -17.57
C SER A 6 -4.38 -13.57 -18.87
N PRO A 7 -5.01 -13.41 -20.06
CA PRO A 7 -4.39 -13.76 -21.33
C PRO A 7 -3.07 -13.03 -21.60
N THR A 8 -2.87 -11.86 -20.99
CA THR A 8 -1.68 -11.03 -21.17
C THR A 8 -0.69 -11.14 -20.00
N GLY A 9 -1.03 -11.90 -18.96
CA GLY A 9 -0.24 -11.98 -17.71
C GLY A 9 -0.24 -10.69 -16.88
N TRP A 10 -1.05 -9.69 -17.26
CA TRP A 10 -1.20 -8.43 -16.53
C TRP A 10 -2.48 -8.42 -15.72
N TYR A 11 -2.37 -7.89 -14.51
CA TYR A 11 -3.45 -7.76 -13.55
C TYR A 11 -3.52 -6.32 -13.04
N TYR A 12 -4.75 -5.83 -12.88
CA TYR A 12 -5.05 -4.60 -12.17
C TYR A 12 -5.30 -4.93 -10.71
N CYS A 13 -4.56 -4.25 -9.83
CA CYS A 13 -4.72 -4.41 -8.39
C CYS A 13 -4.93 -3.03 -7.77
N SER A 14 -6.01 -2.88 -7.02
CA SER A 14 -6.31 -1.68 -6.25
C SER A 14 -6.25 -2.03 -4.76
N TYR A 15 -5.60 -1.17 -3.98
CA TYR A 15 -5.51 -1.33 -2.54
C TYR A 15 -5.78 0.01 -1.84
N LEU A 16 -6.34 -0.10 -0.64
CA LEU A 16 -6.59 1.02 0.25
C LEU A 16 -5.56 1.00 1.38
N LEU A 17 -4.87 2.12 1.57
CA LEU A 17 -4.02 2.35 2.73
C LEU A 17 -4.74 3.27 3.72
N ARG A 18 -4.77 2.84 4.98
CA ARG A 18 -5.19 3.64 6.12
C ARG A 18 -3.94 4.00 6.92
N LEU A 19 -3.67 5.29 7.06
CA LEU A 19 -2.57 5.79 7.89
C LEU A 19 -3.14 6.29 9.20
N THR A 20 -2.61 5.79 10.31
CA THR A 20 -3.01 6.22 11.65
C THR A 20 -1.78 6.58 12.48
N LEU A 21 -1.94 7.57 13.35
CA LEU A 21 -0.92 7.90 14.33
C LEU A 21 -0.88 6.83 15.41
N ALA A 22 0.32 6.32 15.70
CA ALA A 22 0.53 5.39 16.80
C ALA A 22 0.10 6.05 18.12
N GLY A 23 -0.69 5.34 18.93
CA GLY A 23 -1.17 5.82 20.23
C GLY A 23 -2.47 6.63 20.20
N ASN A 24 -3.08 6.85 19.02
CA ASN A 24 -4.39 7.48 18.96
C ASN A 24 -5.50 6.47 19.33
N PRO A 25 -6.31 6.72 20.39
CA PRO A 25 -7.34 5.79 20.85
C PRO A 25 -8.50 5.61 19.85
N SER A 26 -8.74 6.57 18.95
CA SER A 26 -9.79 6.45 17.92
C SER A 26 -9.43 5.51 16.77
N VAL A 27 -8.22 4.93 16.75
CA VAL A 27 -7.78 4.00 15.69
C VAL A 27 -8.61 2.71 15.67
N GLN A 28 -9.14 2.31 16.82
CA GLN A 28 -9.99 1.13 16.96
C GLN A 28 -11.48 1.44 16.83
N ASP A 29 -11.85 2.72 16.64
CA ASP A 29 -13.24 3.11 16.43
C ASP A 29 -13.63 2.84 14.96
N PRO A 30 -14.54 1.89 14.70
CA PRO A 30 -14.97 1.57 13.34
C PRO A 30 -15.74 2.72 12.68
N GLU A 31 -16.37 3.60 13.46
CA GLU A 31 -17.18 4.73 12.95
C GLU A 31 -16.35 6.00 12.72
N ALA A 32 -15.12 6.05 13.23
CA ALA A 32 -14.24 7.20 13.07
C ALA A 32 -13.81 7.39 11.62
N ARG A 33 -14.07 8.59 11.06
CA ARG A 33 -13.56 8.98 9.74
C ARG A 33 -12.03 8.97 9.73
N PHE A 34 -11.46 8.44 8.67
CA PHE A 34 -10.01 8.32 8.51
C PHE A 34 -9.59 8.71 7.10
N LEU A 35 -8.36 9.21 7.00
CA LEU A 35 -7.74 9.41 5.70
C LEU A 35 -7.40 8.04 5.11
N SER A 36 -7.94 7.76 3.92
CA SER A 36 -7.59 6.60 3.12
C SER A 36 -6.94 7.06 1.82
N TYR A 37 -5.95 6.30 1.37
CA TYR A 37 -5.36 6.47 0.06
C TYR A 37 -5.67 5.24 -0.78
N GLU A 38 -6.34 5.45 -1.91
CA GLU A 38 -6.55 4.43 -2.91
C GLU A 38 -5.44 4.50 -3.95
N ASN A 39 -4.78 3.37 -4.17
CA ASN A 39 -3.76 3.25 -5.20
C ASN A 39 -4.10 2.05 -6.09
N THR A 40 -3.95 2.26 -7.39
CA THR A 40 -4.11 1.23 -8.41
C THR A 40 -2.78 0.99 -9.10
N VAL A 41 -2.41 -0.27 -9.26
CA VAL A 41 -1.15 -0.70 -9.84
C VAL A 41 -1.37 -1.81 -10.86
N LEU A 42 -0.46 -1.86 -11.83
CA LEU A 42 -0.37 -2.93 -12.81
C LEU A 42 0.71 -3.92 -12.38
N ILE A 43 0.34 -5.19 -12.24
CA ILE A 43 1.23 -6.26 -11.79
C ILE A 43 1.28 -7.36 -12.83
N ARG A 44 2.49 -7.84 -13.13
CA ARG A 44 2.70 -9.03 -13.94
C ARG A 44 2.78 -10.27 -13.04
N ALA A 45 1.93 -11.26 -13.32
CA ALA A 45 1.81 -12.51 -12.57
C ALA A 45 1.26 -13.63 -13.47
N ASP A 46 1.41 -14.87 -13.04
CA ASP A 46 0.88 -16.05 -13.74
C ASP A 46 -0.58 -16.35 -13.36
N SER A 47 -1.07 -15.73 -12.27
CA SER A 47 -2.41 -15.93 -11.77
C SER A 47 -2.94 -14.73 -10.96
N SER A 48 -4.27 -14.61 -10.83
CA SER A 48 -4.90 -13.57 -10.00
C SER A 48 -4.55 -13.72 -8.51
N LEU A 49 -4.34 -14.95 -8.05
CA LEU A 49 -3.92 -15.24 -6.68
C LEU A 49 -2.49 -14.72 -6.43
N GLU A 50 -1.57 -14.99 -7.35
CA GLU A 50 -0.20 -14.49 -7.25
C GLU A 50 -0.14 -12.96 -7.35
N ALA A 51 -0.96 -12.34 -8.22
CA ALA A 51 -1.08 -10.89 -8.29
C ALA A 51 -1.58 -10.29 -6.97
N TYR A 52 -2.56 -10.94 -6.33
CA TYR A 52 -3.06 -10.58 -5.01
C TYR A 52 -1.95 -10.66 -3.96
N ASP A 53 -1.19 -11.76 -3.91
CA ASP A 53 -0.11 -11.95 -2.94
C ASP A 53 1.06 -10.96 -3.14
N LYS A 54 1.32 -10.53 -4.37
CA LYS A 54 2.33 -9.51 -4.69
C LYS A 54 1.92 -8.09 -4.31
N THR A 55 0.62 -7.79 -4.28
CA THR A 55 0.11 -6.43 -4.07
C THR A 55 0.53 -5.84 -2.70
N PRO A 56 0.43 -6.58 -1.58
CA PRO A 56 0.92 -6.13 -0.27
C PRO A 56 2.42 -5.80 -0.24
N CYS A 57 3.26 -6.56 -0.95
CA CYS A 57 4.69 -6.30 -0.99
C CYS A 57 5.02 -4.94 -1.65
N LEU A 58 4.19 -4.53 -2.61
CA LEU A 58 4.33 -3.23 -3.28
C LEU A 58 3.78 -2.08 -2.41
N SER A 59 2.72 -2.32 -1.63
CA SER A 59 2.12 -1.29 -0.76
C SER A 59 2.90 -1.08 0.55
N ALA A 60 3.61 -2.10 1.03
CA ALA A 60 4.42 -2.06 2.25
C ALA A 60 5.43 -0.89 2.32
N PRO A 61 6.27 -0.60 1.31
CA PRO A 61 7.21 0.54 1.39
C PRO A 61 6.50 1.90 1.45
N ILE A 62 5.28 2.02 0.92
CA ILE A 62 4.48 3.24 1.00
C ILE A 62 3.89 3.41 2.40
N ALA A 63 3.42 2.32 3.01
CA ALA A 63 2.92 2.31 4.38
C ALA A 63 4.04 2.46 5.43
N VAL A 64 5.22 1.92 5.13
CA VAL A 64 6.44 2.00 5.95
C VAL A 64 7.28 3.17 5.45
N TRP A 65 6.71 4.37 5.38
CA TRP A 65 7.53 5.58 5.45
C TRP A 65 8.05 5.67 6.89
N LYS A 66 9.11 4.93 7.19
CA LYS A 66 9.94 5.21 8.36
C LYS A 66 10.58 6.57 8.09
N PRO A 67 10.46 7.57 8.96
CA PRO A 67 11.27 8.77 8.81
C PRO A 67 12.71 8.30 8.84
N THR A 68 13.39 8.36 7.69
CA THR A 68 14.83 8.18 7.66
C THR A 68 15.42 9.33 8.44
N THR A 69 15.71 9.09 9.72
CA THR A 69 16.50 9.99 10.55
C THR A 69 17.92 9.98 10.02
N LYS A 70 18.13 10.70 8.92
CA LYS A 70 19.37 11.39 8.62
C LYS A 70 18.98 12.76 8.10
N HIS A 71 18.87 13.72 9.02
CA HIS A 71 19.08 15.11 8.70
C HIS A 71 20.46 15.23 8.01
N ARG A 72 20.48 15.12 6.68
CA ARG A 72 21.57 15.70 5.91
C ARG A 72 21.15 17.13 5.62
N ALA A 73 21.63 18.04 6.46
CA ALA A 73 21.52 19.46 6.21
C ALA A 73 22.12 19.74 4.83
N TYR A 74 21.27 20.09 3.86
CA TYR A 74 21.72 20.74 2.64
C TYR A 74 22.05 22.19 3.00
N PRO A 75 23.27 22.68 2.75
CA PRO A 75 23.55 24.09 2.93
C PRO A 75 22.75 24.84 1.87
N ARG A 76 21.85 25.73 2.30
CA ARG A 76 21.29 26.75 1.42
C ARG A 76 22.45 27.65 1.00
N ARG A 77 22.73 27.70 -0.30
CA ARG A 77 23.43 28.84 -0.91
C ARG A 77 22.43 29.97 -1.10
#